data_AF-A0A938UZF9-F1
#
_entry.id   AF-A0A938UZF9-F1
#
_cell.length_a   1.000
_cell.length_b   1.000
_cell.length_c   1.000
_cell.angle_alpha   90.00
_cell.angle_beta   90.00
_cell.angle_gamma   90.00
#
_symmetry.space_group_name_H-M   'P 1'
#
loop_
_entity.id
_entity.type
_entity.pdbx_description
1 polymer ?
#
loop_
_entity_poly.entity_id
_entity_poly.type
_entity_poly.pdbx_seq_one_letter_code
_entity_poly.pdbx_strand_id
1 'polypeptide(L)'
;MLLAGGLIGCGSDPIPDNDPWREDAKGEIRRIAFGEVHDLGEGDGGPSIAECRVESDCRDGEHTAAPCSPDCSGKECGDDGCGGTCGATKGCGDECADGVCLFAACDGRECGVDWCGGTCGTCEADSTCYGGRCHPSVDACLNEGDSAIIQVHGDLLGTEADDCAMACVGSEATPYIDCATPCMEETTGLSAGCSICYLGKSKCSAVHCSENCPDGSSSGAPACIACQEENGCNDAFYACSGLSRPAR
;
A
#
# COMPACT_ATOMS: atom_id res chain seq x y z
N MET A 1 52.31 51.05 6.01
CA MET A 1 52.51 50.41 4.68
C MET A 1 52.13 48.96 4.81
N LEU A 2 51.32 48.47 3.86
CA LEU A 2 50.47 47.28 3.95
C LEU A 2 51.15 45.99 4.43
N LEU A 3 50.35 45.22 5.18
CA LEU A 3 50.56 43.87 5.67
C LEU A 3 50.26 42.81 4.58
N ALA A 4 51.12 41.81 4.58
CA ALA A 4 51.00 40.37 4.31
C ALA A 4 49.68 39.69 3.89
N GLY A 5 49.88 38.61 3.09
CA GLY A 5 49.18 37.31 3.14
C GLY A 5 47.92 37.21 2.27
N GLY A 6 47.61 36.11 1.57
CA GLY A 6 48.12 34.75 1.53
C GLY A 6 47.04 33.90 0.81
N LEU A 7 47.47 32.95 -0.01
CA LEU A 7 46.62 31.99 -0.75
C LEU A 7 45.74 31.13 0.18
N ILE A 8 44.47 30.90 -0.18
CA ILE A 8 43.62 29.69 0.02
C ILE A 8 42.44 29.92 -0.96
N GLY A 9 41.99 29.08 -1.89
CA GLY A 9 42.06 27.64 -2.11
C GLY A 9 40.68 27.27 -2.66
N CYS A 10 40.60 26.66 -3.85
CA CYS A 10 39.34 26.06 -4.32
C CYS A 10 39.02 24.89 -3.40
N GLY A 11 38.11 25.12 -2.44
CA GLY A 11 37.56 24.08 -1.59
C GLY A 11 36.49 23.31 -2.37
N SER A 12 36.90 22.14 -2.87
CA SER A 12 36.01 21.04 -3.17
C SER A 12 35.71 20.30 -1.88
N ASP A 13 34.51 20.45 -1.33
CA ASP A 13 33.85 19.48 -0.46
C ASP A 13 32.33 19.53 -0.71
N PRO A 14 31.62 18.39 -0.70
CA PRO A 14 30.20 18.30 -0.99
C PRO A 14 29.37 18.61 0.27
N ILE A 15 28.34 19.45 0.16
CA ILE A 15 27.35 19.70 1.21
C ILE A 15 25.94 19.53 0.59
N PRO A 16 24.99 18.91 1.30
CA PRO A 16 23.83 18.22 0.72
C PRO A 16 22.76 19.17 0.20
N ASP A 17 22.10 18.76 -0.89
CA ASP A 17 20.91 19.40 -1.42
C ASP A 17 19.75 19.31 -0.41
N ASN A 18 19.58 20.35 0.42
CA ASN A 18 18.28 20.80 0.94
C ASN A 18 18.32 22.13 1.73
N ASP A 19 19.29 23.01 1.46
CA ASP A 19 19.26 24.37 2.01
C ASP A 19 18.52 25.33 1.04
N PRO A 20 17.34 25.89 1.40
CA PRO A 20 16.56 26.77 0.53
C PRO A 20 17.13 28.19 0.41
N TRP A 21 18.31 28.47 0.98
CA TRP A 21 18.93 29.79 0.99
C TRP A 21 20.16 29.83 0.06
N ARG A 22 20.15 30.73 -0.93
CA ARG A 22 21.30 30.97 -1.83
C ARG A 22 21.65 32.45 -1.88
N GLU A 23 22.94 32.74 -2.01
CA GLU A 23 23.47 34.09 -2.28
C GLU A 23 23.29 34.44 -3.75
N ASP A 24 22.71 35.61 -4.03
CA ASP A 24 22.61 36.11 -5.39
C ASP A 24 23.96 36.67 -5.89
N ALA A 25 24.02 37.04 -7.18
CA ALA A 25 25.23 37.58 -7.81
C ALA A 25 25.71 38.92 -7.21
N LYS A 26 25.00 39.48 -6.23
CA LYS A 26 25.35 40.69 -5.47
C LYS A 26 25.70 40.38 -4.00
N GLY A 27 25.68 39.11 -3.58
CA GLY A 27 26.05 38.64 -2.25
C GLY A 27 24.94 38.74 -1.20
N GLU A 28 23.66 38.75 -1.61
CA GLU A 28 22.52 38.81 -0.67
C GLU A 28 21.83 37.43 -0.57
N ILE A 29 21.64 36.92 0.66
CA ILE A 29 21.04 35.60 0.91
C ILE A 29 19.50 35.68 0.81
N ARG A 30 18.87 34.90 -0.08
CA ARG A 30 17.41 34.86 -0.25
C ARG A 30 16.86 33.43 -0.34
N ARG A 31 15.58 33.27 0.04
CA ARG A 31 14.82 32.02 -0.01
C ARG A 31 14.21 31.83 -1.40
N ILE A 32 14.51 30.72 -2.08
CA ILE A 32 13.90 30.41 -3.38
C ILE A 32 12.58 29.67 -3.14
N ALA A 33 11.46 30.23 -3.61
CA ALA A 33 10.19 29.52 -3.69
C ALA A 33 10.15 28.73 -5.01
N PHE A 34 9.75 27.46 -4.96
CA PHE A 34 9.52 26.64 -6.14
C PHE A 34 8.44 27.30 -7.03
N GLY A 35 8.79 27.72 -8.25
CA GLY A 35 7.79 28.11 -9.26
C GLY A 35 8.10 29.19 -10.29
N GLU A 36 9.28 29.84 -10.30
CA GLU A 36 9.59 30.85 -11.33
C GLU A 36 10.70 30.39 -12.27
N VAL A 37 10.31 29.97 -13.48
CA VAL A 37 11.22 29.74 -14.62
C VAL A 37 11.54 31.08 -15.28
N HIS A 38 12.80 31.49 -15.22
CA HIS A 38 13.33 32.58 -16.03
C HIS A 38 13.67 32.06 -17.42
N ASP A 39 13.04 32.68 -18.41
CA ASP A 39 13.31 32.53 -19.84
C ASP A 39 14.78 32.91 -20.14
N LEU A 40 15.58 31.91 -20.52
CA LEU A 40 16.92 32.11 -21.07
C LEU A 40 16.81 31.88 -22.57
N GLY A 41 16.89 32.98 -23.31
CA GLY A 41 16.49 33.07 -24.70
C GLY A 41 17.31 32.25 -25.69
N GLU A 42 16.75 32.24 -26.91
CA GLU A 42 17.26 31.67 -28.14
C GLU A 42 18.78 31.79 -28.33
N GLY A 43 19.42 30.64 -28.50
CA GLY A 43 20.79 30.51 -28.95
C GLY A 43 21.08 29.04 -29.30
N ASP A 44 21.25 28.79 -30.59
CA ASP A 44 21.53 27.51 -31.23
C ASP A 44 22.46 26.57 -30.45
N GLY A 45 21.99 25.35 -30.13
CA GLY A 45 22.86 24.25 -29.67
C GLY A 45 22.34 23.38 -28.52
N GLY A 46 21.06 23.02 -28.50
CA GLY A 46 20.54 22.05 -27.52
C GLY A 46 21.13 20.63 -27.72
N PRO A 47 21.41 19.87 -26.65
CA PRO A 47 21.83 18.48 -26.74
C PRO A 47 20.67 17.60 -27.27
N SER A 48 21.03 16.59 -28.06
CA SER A 48 20.10 15.65 -28.69
C SER A 48 19.40 14.73 -27.68
N ILE A 49 18.08 14.87 -27.56
CA ILE A 49 17.01 13.84 -27.57
C ILE A 49 17.16 12.50 -26.81
N ALA A 50 18.02 12.38 -25.81
CA ALA A 50 18.28 11.09 -25.16
C ALA A 50 17.18 10.55 -24.20
N GLU A 51 15.96 11.09 -24.16
CA GLU A 51 14.89 10.58 -23.26
C GLU A 51 13.49 10.48 -23.91
N CYS A 52 13.41 10.28 -25.23
CA CYS A 52 12.16 9.87 -25.90
C CYS A 52 12.03 8.33 -25.86
N ARG A 53 10.94 7.79 -25.28
CA ARG A 53 10.77 6.33 -25.14
C ARG A 53 10.04 5.64 -26.31
N VAL A 54 9.38 6.39 -27.20
CA VAL A 54 8.98 5.95 -28.55
C VAL A 54 8.89 7.12 -29.55
N GLU A 55 9.01 6.80 -30.85
CA GLU A 55 9.29 7.75 -31.96
C GLU A 55 8.12 8.68 -32.35
N SER A 56 6.96 8.60 -31.68
CA SER A 56 5.79 9.45 -31.94
C SER A 56 5.73 10.74 -31.09
N ASP A 57 6.67 10.95 -30.18
CA ASP A 57 6.55 11.98 -29.12
C ASP A 57 7.14 13.36 -29.46
N CYS A 58 7.62 13.62 -30.67
CA CYS A 58 8.21 14.93 -30.99
C CYS A 58 7.80 15.46 -32.38
N ARG A 59 6.75 16.30 -32.41
CA ARG A 59 6.64 17.37 -33.41
C ARG A 59 5.76 18.54 -32.96
N ASP A 60 6.32 19.75 -33.12
CA ASP A 60 5.62 21.03 -33.28
C ASP A 60 4.65 21.50 -32.16
N GLY A 61 5.01 21.28 -30.89
CA GLY A 61 4.53 22.15 -29.79
C GLY A 61 3.03 22.10 -29.44
N GLU A 62 2.27 21.11 -29.91
CA GLU A 62 0.89 20.90 -29.46
C GLU A 62 0.69 19.43 -29.08
N HIS A 63 0.80 19.14 -27.78
CA HIS A 63 0.53 17.82 -27.22
C HIS A 63 -0.97 17.55 -27.20
N THR A 64 -1.48 16.96 -28.27
CA THR A 64 -2.74 16.20 -28.20
C THR A 64 -2.50 14.79 -28.75
N ALA A 65 -1.66 14.02 -28.05
CA ALA A 65 -1.82 12.57 -28.11
C ALA A 65 -3.26 12.31 -27.66
N ALA A 66 -4.07 11.66 -28.52
CA ALA A 66 -5.35 11.12 -28.09
C ALA A 66 -5.13 10.38 -26.76
N PRO A 67 -6.05 10.48 -25.79
CA PRO A 67 -5.86 9.83 -24.51
C PRO A 67 -5.52 8.37 -24.77
N CYS A 68 -4.34 7.93 -24.34
CA CYS A 68 -3.93 6.55 -24.50
C CYS A 68 -4.99 5.69 -23.82
N SER A 69 -5.64 4.81 -24.59
CA SER A 69 -6.66 3.93 -24.06
C SER A 69 -5.98 2.64 -23.63
N PRO A 70 -5.86 2.36 -22.33
CA PRO A 70 -5.25 1.13 -21.87
C PRO A 70 -6.03 -0.08 -22.41
N ASP A 71 -5.31 -1.11 -22.88
CA ASP A 71 -5.90 -2.34 -23.42
C ASP A 71 -5.33 -3.59 -22.74
N CYS A 72 -6.18 -4.20 -21.93
CA CYS A 72 -5.94 -5.47 -21.25
C CYS A 72 -6.77 -6.62 -21.83
N SER A 73 -7.38 -6.44 -23.00
CA SER A 73 -8.23 -7.47 -23.61
C SER A 73 -7.42 -8.73 -23.90
N GLY A 74 -7.75 -9.82 -23.21
CA GLY A 74 -7.08 -11.11 -23.36
C GLY A 74 -5.72 -11.22 -22.68
N LYS A 75 -5.33 -10.25 -21.82
CA LYS A 75 -4.11 -10.31 -21.02
C LYS A 75 -4.43 -10.58 -19.55
N GLU A 76 -3.70 -11.53 -18.96
CA GLU A 76 -3.72 -11.84 -17.52
C GLU A 76 -2.72 -10.99 -16.74
N CYS A 77 -1.63 -10.57 -17.40
CA CYS A 77 -0.57 -9.75 -16.84
C CYS A 77 0.13 -8.90 -17.93
N GLY A 78 1.03 -8.00 -17.53
CA GLY A 78 1.92 -7.26 -18.44
C GLY A 78 1.41 -5.86 -18.79
N ASP A 79 2.08 -5.14 -19.69
CA ASP A 79 1.76 -3.74 -19.97
C ASP A 79 0.39 -3.56 -20.65
N ASP A 80 -0.32 -2.48 -20.29
CA ASP A 80 -1.59 -2.06 -20.91
C ASP A 80 -1.42 -1.26 -22.21
N GLY A 81 -0.17 -1.04 -22.64
CA GLY A 81 0.18 -0.24 -23.81
C GLY A 81 0.20 1.28 -23.57
N CYS A 82 -0.13 1.74 -22.37
CA CYS A 82 -0.25 3.14 -21.97
C CYS A 82 0.61 3.51 -20.75
N GLY A 83 1.56 2.64 -20.37
CA GLY A 83 2.43 2.83 -19.21
C GLY A 83 1.80 2.37 -17.88
N GLY A 84 0.57 1.86 -17.90
CA GLY A 84 0.00 1.08 -16.83
C GLY A 84 0.23 -0.42 -17.06
N THR A 85 -0.31 -1.24 -16.16
CA THR A 85 -0.17 -2.69 -16.20
C THR A 85 -1.54 -3.37 -16.11
N CYS A 86 -1.70 -4.42 -16.88
CA CYS A 86 -2.77 -5.40 -16.78
C CYS A 86 -2.45 -6.40 -15.67
N GLY A 87 -3.43 -6.73 -14.83
CA GLY A 87 -3.27 -7.71 -13.75
C GLY A 87 -2.52 -7.18 -12.51
N ALA A 88 -2.32 -8.05 -11.52
CA ALA A 88 -1.58 -7.71 -10.30
C ALA A 88 -0.07 -7.95 -10.51
N THR A 89 0.70 -6.87 -10.59
CA THR A 89 2.17 -6.86 -10.81
C THR A 89 2.98 -7.70 -9.83
N LYS A 90 2.43 -8.03 -8.65
CA LYS A 90 3.10 -8.87 -7.63
C LYS A 90 2.65 -10.33 -7.60
N GLY A 91 1.59 -10.68 -8.34
CA GLY A 91 0.94 -12.00 -8.29
C GLY A 91 1.45 -12.97 -9.34
N CYS A 92 1.74 -12.49 -10.54
CA CYS A 92 2.24 -13.29 -11.67
C CYS A 92 3.75 -13.61 -11.63
N GLY A 93 4.41 -13.37 -10.50
CA GLY A 93 5.87 -13.36 -10.41
C GLY A 93 6.52 -12.37 -11.42
N ASP A 94 7.83 -12.52 -11.63
CA ASP A 94 8.59 -11.80 -12.67
C ASP A 94 8.43 -12.42 -14.07
N GLU A 95 7.53 -13.40 -14.23
CA GLU A 95 7.50 -14.32 -15.38
C GLU A 95 6.22 -14.18 -16.21
N CYS A 96 5.80 -12.95 -16.47
CA CYS A 96 4.74 -12.65 -17.45
C CYS A 96 5.31 -12.74 -18.87
N ALA A 97 4.75 -13.59 -19.73
CA ALA A 97 5.16 -13.70 -21.14
C ALA A 97 3.95 -13.65 -22.08
N ASP A 98 4.03 -12.79 -23.10
CA ASP A 98 2.98 -12.58 -24.10
C ASP A 98 1.59 -12.25 -23.51
N GLY A 99 1.58 -11.58 -22.35
CA GLY A 99 0.34 -11.22 -21.64
C GLY A 99 -0.28 -12.37 -20.85
N VAL A 100 0.39 -13.52 -20.77
CA VAL A 100 -0.05 -14.72 -20.05
C VAL A 100 0.87 -14.97 -18.86
N CYS A 101 0.25 -15.36 -17.75
CA CYS A 101 0.93 -15.64 -16.50
C CYS A 101 1.51 -17.08 -16.58
N LEU A 102 2.85 -17.24 -16.55
CA LEU A 102 3.47 -18.55 -16.86
C LEU A 102 3.38 -19.58 -15.72
N PHE A 103 3.24 -19.15 -14.47
CA PHE A 103 3.24 -20.03 -13.30
C PHE A 103 2.26 -19.59 -12.21
N ALA A 104 1.38 -20.51 -11.80
CA ALA A 104 0.49 -20.37 -10.65
C ALA A 104 1.29 -20.10 -9.37
N ALA A 105 1.14 -18.92 -8.77
CA ALA A 105 1.90 -18.51 -7.59
C ALA A 105 1.27 -19.04 -6.30
N CYS A 106 1.49 -20.33 -6.05
CA CYS A 106 0.92 -21.06 -4.91
C CYS A 106 1.92 -21.50 -3.85
N ASP A 107 3.19 -21.13 -4.00
CA ASP A 107 4.20 -21.44 -2.99
C ASP A 107 3.80 -20.87 -1.62
N GLY A 108 3.63 -21.76 -0.64
CA GLY A 108 3.23 -21.42 0.72
C GLY A 108 1.73 -21.11 0.91
N ARG A 109 0.88 -21.33 -0.10
CA ARG A 109 -0.57 -21.06 -0.04
C ARG A 109 -1.40 -22.34 -0.11
N GLU A 110 -2.43 -22.42 0.72
CA GLU A 110 -3.39 -23.52 0.83
C GLU A 110 -4.68 -23.26 0.03
N CYS A 111 -5.11 -22.00 -0.07
CA CYS A 111 -6.26 -21.60 -0.89
C CYS A 111 -6.09 -20.17 -1.43
N GLY A 112 -7.00 -19.73 -2.30
CA GLY A 112 -7.01 -18.37 -2.85
C GLY A 112 -6.57 -18.31 -4.31
N VAL A 113 -6.52 -17.10 -4.88
CA VAL A 113 -6.14 -16.92 -6.29
C VAL A 113 -4.68 -17.30 -6.51
N ASP A 114 -4.41 -18.01 -7.61
CA ASP A 114 -3.04 -18.33 -8.05
C ASP A 114 -2.40 -17.24 -8.91
N TRP A 115 -3.13 -16.12 -9.07
CA TRP A 115 -2.79 -14.95 -9.88
C TRP A 115 -2.63 -15.21 -11.39
N CYS A 116 -2.81 -16.46 -11.84
CA CYS A 116 -2.89 -16.88 -13.24
C CYS A 116 -4.35 -17.10 -13.69
N GLY A 117 -5.30 -16.45 -13.04
CA GLY A 117 -6.74 -16.66 -13.30
C GLY A 117 -7.31 -17.97 -12.75
N GLY A 118 -6.52 -18.77 -12.02
CA GLY A 118 -6.94 -19.96 -11.28
C GLY A 118 -6.88 -19.79 -9.76
N THR A 119 -6.81 -20.91 -9.03
CA THR A 119 -6.80 -20.94 -7.55
C THR A 119 -5.77 -21.93 -7.02
N CYS A 120 -5.05 -21.57 -5.95
CA CYS A 120 -4.06 -22.41 -5.26
C CYS A 120 -4.63 -23.58 -4.47
N GLY A 121 -5.95 -23.59 -4.28
CA GLY A 121 -6.68 -24.62 -3.56
C GLY A 121 -8.02 -24.07 -3.06
N THR A 122 -8.79 -24.95 -2.42
CA THR A 122 -10.05 -24.61 -1.76
C THR A 122 -9.96 -25.05 -0.31
N CYS A 123 -10.38 -24.19 0.60
CA CYS A 123 -10.41 -24.51 2.02
C CYS A 123 -11.56 -25.50 2.31
N GLU A 124 -11.49 -26.27 3.40
CA GLU A 124 -12.55 -27.21 3.81
C GLU A 124 -13.89 -26.48 4.08
N ALA A 125 -14.99 -27.25 4.13
CA ALA A 125 -16.28 -26.71 4.56
C ALA A 125 -16.12 -26.00 5.92
N ASP A 126 -16.74 -24.83 6.07
CA ASP A 126 -16.64 -23.97 7.26
C ASP A 126 -15.24 -23.35 7.49
N SER A 127 -14.44 -23.24 6.42
CA SER A 127 -13.24 -22.40 6.37
C SER A 127 -13.24 -21.43 5.18
N THR A 128 -12.59 -20.28 5.35
CA THR A 128 -12.51 -19.18 4.38
C THR A 128 -11.05 -18.94 4.04
N CYS A 129 -10.80 -18.70 2.75
CA CYS A 129 -9.48 -18.34 2.29
C CYS A 129 -9.17 -16.92 2.73
N TYR A 130 -8.23 -16.77 3.65
CA TYR A 130 -7.67 -15.48 3.98
C TYR A 130 -6.16 -15.53 3.87
N GLY A 131 -5.56 -14.58 3.15
CA GLY A 131 -4.10 -14.48 3.10
C GLY A 131 -3.39 -15.67 2.45
N GLY A 132 -4.10 -16.48 1.68
CA GLY A 132 -3.53 -17.69 1.10
C GLY A 132 -3.58 -18.91 2.03
N ARG A 133 -4.16 -18.82 3.23
CA ARG A 133 -4.36 -19.96 4.15
C ARG A 133 -5.84 -20.21 4.44
N CYS A 134 -6.14 -21.44 4.84
CA CYS A 134 -7.47 -21.81 5.30
C CYS A 134 -7.67 -21.34 6.74
N HIS A 135 -8.64 -20.46 6.98
CA HIS A 135 -9.03 -20.06 8.34
C HIS A 135 -10.45 -20.51 8.64
N PRO A 136 -10.77 -20.94 9.88
CA PRO A 136 -12.14 -21.23 10.27
C PRO A 136 -13.04 -20.03 9.95
N SER A 137 -14.11 -20.24 9.19
CA SER A 137 -14.94 -19.15 8.65
C SER A 137 -16.20 -18.86 9.45
N VAL A 138 -16.42 -19.62 10.51
CA VAL A 138 -17.55 -19.46 11.41
C VAL A 138 -17.07 -19.64 12.83
N ASP A 139 -17.61 -18.83 13.73
CA ASP A 139 -17.45 -18.99 15.18
C ASP A 139 -16.01 -18.98 15.68
N ALA A 140 -15.09 -18.33 14.94
CA ALA A 140 -13.67 -18.36 15.23
C ALA A 140 -13.33 -17.82 16.64
N CYS A 141 -14.16 -16.93 17.18
CA CYS A 141 -14.00 -16.35 18.52
C CYS A 141 -14.86 -17.03 19.61
N LEU A 142 -15.60 -18.09 19.30
CA LEU A 142 -16.54 -18.71 20.26
C LEU A 142 -15.93 -19.86 21.09
N ASN A 143 -14.64 -20.17 20.92
CA ASN A 143 -13.99 -21.12 21.80
C ASN A 143 -13.81 -20.54 23.21
N GLU A 144 -13.58 -21.42 24.20
CA GLU A 144 -13.51 -21.05 25.62
C GLU A 144 -12.38 -20.04 25.91
N GLY A 145 -11.24 -20.17 25.22
CA GLY A 145 -10.10 -19.27 25.39
C GLY A 145 -10.42 -17.85 24.91
N ASP A 146 -10.90 -17.72 23.68
CA ASP A 146 -11.21 -16.44 23.08
C ASP A 146 -12.37 -15.75 23.81
N SER A 147 -13.41 -16.52 24.16
CA SER A 147 -14.57 -15.99 24.89
C SER A 147 -14.19 -15.40 26.24
N ALA A 148 -13.27 -16.02 26.97
CA ALA A 148 -12.79 -15.51 28.25
C ALA A 148 -12.01 -14.19 28.09
N ILE A 149 -11.20 -14.08 27.05
CA ILE A 149 -10.45 -12.85 26.72
C ILE A 149 -11.39 -11.74 26.31
N ILE A 150 -12.32 -12.02 25.39
CA ILE A 150 -13.30 -11.04 24.87
C ILE A 150 -14.19 -10.52 26.00
N GLN A 151 -14.59 -11.36 26.95
CA GLN A 151 -15.42 -10.94 28.07
C GLN A 151 -14.74 -9.92 28.99
N VAL A 152 -13.41 -9.96 29.08
CA VAL A 152 -12.62 -9.07 29.95
C VAL A 152 -12.06 -7.87 29.19
N HIS A 153 -11.63 -8.08 27.94
CA HIS A 153 -10.83 -7.13 27.16
C HIS A 153 -11.47 -6.70 25.83
N GLY A 154 -12.71 -7.09 25.54
CA GLY A 154 -13.38 -6.91 24.26
C GLY A 154 -13.30 -5.49 23.67
N ASP A 155 -13.39 -4.47 24.53
CA ASP A 155 -13.35 -3.05 24.12
C ASP A 155 -11.96 -2.60 23.60
N LEU A 156 -10.89 -3.33 23.96
CA LEU A 156 -9.51 -3.00 23.58
C LEU A 156 -9.01 -3.82 22.39
N LEU A 157 -9.62 -4.97 22.11
CA LEU A 157 -9.14 -5.91 21.09
C LEU A 157 -9.12 -5.30 19.68
N GLY A 158 -10.06 -4.40 19.38
CA GLY A 158 -10.05 -3.68 18.10
C GLY A 158 -8.86 -2.72 17.96
N THR A 159 -8.51 -2.02 19.04
CA THR A 159 -7.35 -1.12 19.06
C THR A 159 -6.04 -1.90 18.99
N GLU A 160 -5.94 -3.00 19.72
CA GLU A 160 -4.76 -3.88 19.64
C GLU A 160 -4.59 -4.45 18.23
N ALA A 161 -5.70 -4.80 17.57
CA ALA A 161 -5.67 -5.23 16.17
C ALA A 161 -5.19 -4.13 15.23
N ASP A 162 -5.59 -2.87 15.46
CA ASP A 162 -5.11 -1.71 14.70
C ASP A 162 -3.62 -1.40 14.98
N ASP A 163 -3.13 -1.63 16.20
CA ASP A 163 -1.72 -1.47 16.56
C ASP A 163 -0.83 -2.56 15.94
N CYS A 164 -1.23 -3.83 16.07
CA CYS A 164 -0.56 -4.97 15.42
C CYS A 164 -0.57 -4.84 13.89
N ALA A 165 -1.69 -4.36 13.35
CA ALA A 165 -1.83 -4.00 11.95
C ALA A 165 -0.82 -2.95 11.48
N MET A 166 -0.71 -1.83 12.19
CA MET A 166 0.18 -0.73 11.84
C MET A 166 1.66 -1.11 11.97
N ALA A 167 2.00 -1.95 12.94
CA ALA A 167 3.35 -2.51 13.07
C ALA A 167 3.78 -3.33 11.84
N CYS A 168 2.81 -3.81 11.04
CA CYS A 168 3.03 -4.64 9.87
C CYS A 168 3.02 -3.87 8.54
N VAL A 169 2.78 -2.55 8.56
CA VAL A 169 2.84 -1.69 7.37
C VAL A 169 4.28 -1.63 6.84
N GLY A 170 4.49 -2.11 5.61
CA GLY A 170 5.82 -2.16 4.98
C GLY A 170 6.65 -3.40 5.30
N SER A 171 6.08 -4.40 5.97
CA SER A 171 6.73 -5.71 6.12
C SER A 171 6.82 -6.45 4.77
N GLU A 172 7.94 -7.16 4.55
CA GLU A 172 8.12 -8.10 3.43
C GLU A 172 7.12 -9.27 3.48
N ALA A 173 6.47 -9.45 4.63
CA ALA A 173 5.42 -10.42 4.87
C ALA A 173 4.18 -10.05 4.05
N THR A 174 4.06 -10.66 2.87
CA THR A 174 2.79 -10.76 2.18
C THR A 174 2.18 -12.12 2.48
N PRO A 175 0.96 -12.16 3.05
CA PRO A 175 0.04 -11.05 3.35
C PRO A 175 0.18 -10.45 4.76
N TYR A 176 -0.24 -9.19 4.90
CA TYR A 176 -0.36 -8.41 6.17
C TYR A 176 -0.88 -9.20 7.39
N ILE A 177 -1.80 -10.14 7.19
CA ILE A 177 -2.34 -10.96 8.29
C ILE A 177 -1.32 -11.96 8.82
N ASP A 178 -0.43 -12.50 7.99
CA ASP A 178 0.64 -13.39 8.44
C ASP A 178 1.64 -12.64 9.33
N CYS A 179 1.80 -11.32 9.13
CA CYS A 179 2.60 -10.47 10.01
C CYS A 179 1.86 -10.13 11.31
N ALA A 180 0.59 -9.74 11.24
CA ALA A 180 -0.12 -9.18 12.38
C ALA A 180 -0.77 -10.25 13.28
N THR A 181 -1.01 -11.46 12.78
CA THR A 181 -1.63 -12.55 13.57
C THR A 181 -0.74 -12.96 14.75
N PRO A 182 0.57 -13.21 14.59
CA PRO A 182 1.44 -13.53 15.72
C PRO A 182 1.47 -12.42 16.78
N CYS A 183 1.41 -11.15 16.36
CA CYS A 183 1.32 -10.02 17.29
C CYS A 183 0.06 -10.12 18.14
N MET A 184 -1.11 -10.34 17.51
CA MET A 184 -2.37 -10.49 18.23
C MET A 184 -2.37 -11.69 19.17
N GLU A 185 -1.84 -12.84 18.74
CA GLU A 185 -1.74 -14.03 19.60
C GLU A 185 -0.84 -13.76 20.82
N GLU A 186 0.27 -13.04 20.64
CA GLU A 186 1.21 -12.72 21.73
C GLU A 186 0.67 -11.68 22.70
N THR A 187 0.02 -10.62 22.20
CA THR A 187 -0.42 -9.49 23.02
C THR A 187 -1.78 -9.72 23.68
N THR A 188 -2.70 -10.42 23.01
CA THR A 188 -4.06 -10.66 23.52
C THR A 188 -4.28 -12.06 24.05
N GLY A 189 -3.51 -13.05 23.57
CA GLY A 189 -3.76 -14.47 23.84
C GLY A 189 -4.91 -15.06 23.03
N LEU A 190 -5.51 -14.32 22.09
CA LEU A 190 -6.53 -14.84 21.19
C LEU A 190 -5.95 -15.94 20.29
N SER A 191 -6.80 -16.86 19.87
CA SER A 191 -6.45 -17.83 18.83
C SER A 191 -6.15 -17.12 17.50
N ALA A 192 -5.27 -17.71 16.68
CA ALA A 192 -5.03 -17.23 15.32
C ALA A 192 -6.32 -16.95 14.53
N GLY A 193 -7.34 -17.82 14.64
CA GLY A 193 -8.61 -17.65 13.95
C GLY A 193 -9.36 -16.39 14.38
N CYS A 194 -9.47 -16.16 15.69
CA CYS A 194 -10.15 -14.97 16.20
C CYS A 194 -9.34 -13.68 15.95
N SER A 195 -8.01 -13.74 16.10
CA SER A 195 -7.08 -12.67 15.76
C SER A 195 -7.28 -12.20 14.31
N ILE A 196 -7.50 -13.13 13.39
CA ILE A 196 -7.72 -12.84 11.97
C ILE A 196 -9.04 -12.12 11.73
N CYS A 197 -10.09 -12.43 12.48
CA CYS A 197 -11.35 -11.71 12.36
C CYS A 197 -11.18 -10.23 12.73
N TYR A 198 -10.49 -9.95 13.84
CA TYR A 198 -10.18 -8.57 14.25
C TYR A 198 -9.29 -7.84 13.23
N LEU A 199 -8.20 -8.48 12.80
CA LEU A 199 -7.29 -7.92 11.79
C LEU A 199 -7.97 -7.71 10.43
N GLY A 200 -8.93 -8.57 10.08
CA GLY A 200 -9.76 -8.44 8.89
C GLY A 200 -10.64 -7.19 8.92
N LYS A 201 -11.21 -6.87 10.09
CA LYS A 201 -11.96 -5.62 10.32
C LYS A 201 -11.06 -4.40 10.20
N SER A 202 -9.87 -4.45 10.83
CA SER A 202 -8.84 -3.41 10.73
C SER A 202 -8.46 -3.13 9.28
N LYS A 203 -8.16 -4.19 8.53
CA LYS A 203 -7.80 -4.11 7.11
C LYS A 203 -8.92 -3.53 6.26
N CYS A 204 -10.16 -4.02 6.42
CA CYS A 204 -11.30 -3.52 5.66
C CYS A 204 -11.51 -2.02 5.90
N SER A 205 -11.43 -1.60 7.17
CA SER A 205 -11.57 -0.20 7.54
C SER A 205 -10.44 0.67 7.00
N ALA A 206 -9.20 0.18 7.02
CA ALA A 206 -8.06 0.89 6.46
C ALA A 206 -8.15 1.07 4.93
N VAL A 207 -8.71 0.09 4.22
CA VAL A 207 -8.86 0.15 2.75
C VAL A 207 -10.03 1.03 2.33
N HIS A 208 -11.18 0.89 2.99
CA HIS A 208 -12.44 1.49 2.53
C HIS A 208 -12.84 2.74 3.31
N CYS A 209 -12.31 2.94 4.52
CA CYS A 209 -12.83 3.91 5.49
C CYS A 209 -11.74 4.75 6.15
N SER A 210 -10.50 4.78 5.63
CA SER A 210 -9.37 5.49 6.25
C SER A 210 -9.66 6.97 6.54
N GLU A 211 -10.38 7.66 5.64
CA GLU A 211 -10.77 9.06 5.85
C GLU A 211 -11.81 9.24 6.98
N ASN A 212 -12.67 8.24 7.18
CA ASN A 212 -13.72 8.26 8.19
C ASN A 212 -13.27 7.65 9.53
N CYS A 213 -12.18 6.89 9.52
CA CYS A 213 -11.62 6.13 10.64
C CYS A 213 -10.14 6.51 10.89
N PRO A 214 -9.83 7.78 11.23
CA PRO A 214 -8.45 8.24 11.39
C PRO A 214 -7.72 7.55 12.55
N ASP A 215 -8.47 7.10 13.56
CA ASP A 215 -7.95 6.40 14.75
C ASP A 215 -8.06 4.87 14.63
N GLY A 216 -8.30 4.35 13.43
CA GLY A 216 -8.44 2.91 13.19
C GLY A 216 -9.88 2.38 13.21
N SER A 217 -9.99 1.06 13.06
CA SER A 217 -11.25 0.33 12.90
C SER A 217 -12.06 0.15 14.19
N SER A 218 -11.43 0.37 15.34
CA SER A 218 -12.11 0.42 16.64
C SER A 218 -12.71 1.79 16.95
N SER A 219 -12.51 2.80 16.09
CA SER A 219 -12.99 4.14 16.38
C SER A 219 -14.52 4.18 16.53
N GLY A 220 -14.99 4.69 17.67
CA GLY A 220 -16.41 4.87 17.97
C GLY A 220 -17.04 6.06 17.24
N ALA A 221 -16.32 6.66 16.27
CA ALA A 221 -16.79 7.82 15.52
C ALA A 221 -17.99 7.41 14.65
N PRO A 222 -19.13 8.13 14.72
CA PRO A 222 -20.32 7.78 13.93
C PRO A 222 -20.06 7.70 12.42
N ALA A 223 -19.14 8.54 11.91
CA ALA A 223 -18.74 8.52 10.51
C ALA A 223 -17.95 7.24 10.15
N CYS A 224 -17.05 6.78 11.02
CA CYS A 224 -16.33 5.53 10.83
C CYS A 224 -17.29 4.34 10.81
N ILE A 225 -18.16 4.26 11.82
CA ILE A 225 -19.13 3.17 11.95
C ILE A 225 -20.04 3.11 10.73
N ALA A 226 -20.56 4.25 10.26
CA ALA A 226 -21.38 4.32 9.06
C ALA A 226 -20.63 3.81 7.81
N CYS A 227 -19.38 4.22 7.61
CA CYS A 227 -18.57 3.73 6.50
C CYS A 227 -18.31 2.21 6.57
N GLN A 228 -17.98 1.70 7.77
CA GLN A 228 -17.73 0.28 7.99
C GLN A 228 -18.96 -0.59 7.72
N GLU A 229 -20.15 -0.06 7.98
CA GLU A 229 -21.42 -0.74 7.68
C GLU A 229 -21.74 -0.71 6.19
N GLU A 230 -21.56 0.43 5.53
CA GLU A 230 -21.76 0.56 4.09
C GLU A 230 -20.85 -0.38 3.30
N ASN A 231 -19.61 -0.55 3.76
CA ASN A 231 -18.63 -1.43 3.14
C ASN A 231 -18.63 -2.87 3.70
N GLY A 232 -19.58 -3.21 4.60
CA GLY A 232 -19.72 -4.56 5.12
C GLY A 232 -18.57 -5.06 6.01
N CYS A 233 -17.67 -4.18 6.47
CA CYS A 233 -16.56 -4.54 7.36
C CYS A 233 -17.06 -5.16 8.67
N ASN A 234 -18.13 -4.59 9.23
CA ASN A 234 -18.75 -5.12 10.44
C ASN A 234 -19.44 -6.46 10.17
N ASP A 235 -20.15 -6.62 9.05
CA ASP A 235 -20.80 -7.89 8.69
C ASP A 235 -19.78 -9.02 8.54
N ALA A 236 -18.67 -8.75 7.83
CA ALA A 236 -17.58 -9.71 7.68
C ALA A 236 -16.96 -10.10 9.03
N PHE A 237 -16.76 -9.13 9.93
CA PHE A 237 -16.25 -9.39 11.27
C PHE A 237 -17.16 -10.32 12.08
N TYR A 238 -18.47 -10.05 12.13
CA TYR A 238 -19.40 -10.87 12.92
C TYR A 238 -19.63 -12.24 12.29
N ALA A 239 -19.60 -12.35 10.95
CA ALA A 239 -19.63 -13.64 10.28
C ALA A 239 -18.40 -14.50 10.60
N CYS A 240 -17.20 -13.90 10.58
CA CYS A 240 -15.94 -14.57 10.91
C CYS A 240 -15.89 -15.00 12.39
N SER A 241 -16.19 -14.06 13.29
CA SER A 241 -16.01 -14.26 14.74
C SER A 241 -17.11 -15.11 15.38
N GLY A 242 -18.32 -15.13 14.80
CA GLY A 242 -19.52 -15.70 15.42
C GLY A 242 -20.09 -14.86 16.56
N LEU A 243 -19.49 -13.69 16.85
CA LEU A 243 -19.97 -12.81 17.91
C LEU A 243 -21.32 -12.17 17.53
N SER A 244 -22.14 -11.92 18.54
CA SER A 244 -23.40 -11.22 18.34
C SER A 244 -23.18 -9.73 18.08
N ARG A 245 -23.87 -9.18 17.07
CA ARG A 245 -23.94 -7.75 16.81
C ARG A 245 -24.54 -6.99 18.01
N PRO A 246 -23.89 -5.95 18.55
CA PRO A 246 -24.49 -5.06 19.52
C PRO A 246 -25.76 -4.42 18.96
N ALA A 247 -26.80 -4.32 19.78
CA ALA A 247 -27.99 -3.54 19.43
C ALA A 247 -27.60 -2.05 19.37
N ARG A 248 -27.93 -1.39 18.25
CA ARG A 248 -27.74 0.06 18.07
C ARG A 248 -28.72 0.88 18.89
#